data_AF-A0A0Q7B0W7-F1
#
_entry.id   AF-A0A0Q7B0W7-F1
#
_cell.length_a   1.000
_cell.length_b   1.000
_cell.length_c   1.000
_cell.angle_alpha   90.00
_cell.angle_beta   90.00
_cell.angle_gamma   90.00
#
_symmetry.space_group_name_H-M   'P 1'
#
loop_
_entity.id
_entity.type
_entity.pdbx_description
1 polymer ?
#
loop_
_entity_poly.entity_id
_entity_poly.type
_entity_poly.pdbx_seq_one_letter_code
_entity_poly.pdbx_strand_id
1 'polypeptide(L)'
;MSSADVPNSADDAVIAQFLLEKYGSLLGRQALAEVLRFPTPEAFDRHLQRGHLDLPVVKFQGRRGVYVLATDVARYLVRSSRSGEAATA
;
A
#
# COMPACT_ATOMS: atom_id res chain seq x y z
N MET A 1 -16.20 -1.14 -24.62
CA MET A 1 -16.47 0.01 -23.73
C MET A 1 -16.15 -0.41 -22.30
N SER A 2 -14.97 -0.08 -21.79
CA SER A 2 -14.72 0.20 -20.37
C SER A 2 -13.33 0.83 -20.32
N SER A 3 -13.30 2.11 -20.70
CA SER A 3 -12.07 2.89 -20.77
C SER A 3 -11.50 3.09 -19.37
N ALA A 4 -10.27 2.62 -19.20
CA ALA A 4 -9.21 3.34 -18.51
C ALA A 4 -9.45 3.70 -17.03
N ASP A 5 -9.18 2.74 -16.14
CA ASP A 5 -8.59 3.04 -14.84
C ASP A 5 -7.17 3.58 -15.10
N VAL A 6 -7.06 4.88 -15.38
CA VAL A 6 -5.77 5.55 -15.53
C VAL A 6 -5.26 5.86 -14.12
N PRO A 7 -4.16 5.27 -13.66
CA PRO A 7 -3.50 5.71 -12.43
C PRO A 7 -2.75 7.01 -12.75
N ASN A 8 -3.48 8.11 -12.88
CA ASN A 8 -2.92 9.45 -13.00
C ASN A 8 -3.79 10.46 -12.26
N SER A 9 -4.06 10.17 -10.98
CA SER A 9 -4.54 11.18 -10.05
C SER A 9 -3.31 11.85 -9.45
N ALA A 10 -3.26 13.18 -9.43
CA ALA A 10 -2.11 13.93 -8.86
C ALA A 10 -1.74 13.44 -7.45
N ASP A 11 -2.72 12.96 -6.69
CA ASP A 11 -2.55 12.38 -5.36
C ASP A 11 -1.64 11.13 -5.36
N ASP A 12 -1.78 10.22 -6.34
CA ASP A 12 -0.96 9.01 -6.42
C ASP A 12 0.51 9.39 -6.59
N ALA A 13 0.80 10.32 -7.51
CA ALA A 13 2.15 10.81 -7.76
C ALA A 13 2.75 11.52 -6.53
N VAL A 14 1.96 12.37 -5.86
CA VAL A 14 2.41 13.09 -4.65
C VAL A 14 2.69 12.12 -3.50
N ILE A 15 1.80 11.16 -3.25
CA ILE A 15 1.97 10.15 -2.21
C ILE A 15 3.15 9.24 -2.54
N ALA A 16 3.26 8.78 -3.79
CA ALA A 16 4.37 7.94 -4.22
C ALA A 16 5.71 8.66 -4.05
N GLN A 17 5.80 9.95 -4.40
CA GLN A 17 7.00 10.76 -4.19
C GLN A 17 7.36 10.85 -2.71
N PHE A 18 6.38 11.13 -1.83
CA PHE A 18 6.60 11.14 -0.39
C PHE A 18 7.11 9.79 0.14
N LEU A 19 6.49 8.69 -0.30
CA LEU A 19 6.89 7.34 0.10
C LEU A 19 8.30 6.99 -0.40
N LEU A 20 8.63 7.39 -1.63
CA LEU A 20 9.95 7.23 -2.23
C LEU A 20 11.03 7.99 -1.46
N GLU A 21 10.77 9.23 -1.08
CA GLU A 21 11.72 10.06 -0.33
C GLU A 21 11.96 9.54 1.08
N LYS A 22 10.90 9.12 1.79
CA LYS A 22 10.99 8.72 3.20
C LYS A 22 11.43 7.27 3.39
N TYR A 23 10.97 6.35 2.54
CA TYR A 23 11.16 4.91 2.72
C TYR A 23 11.92 4.22 1.56
N GLY A 24 12.13 4.92 0.45
CA GLY A 24 12.69 4.36 -0.77
C GLY A 24 11.63 3.72 -1.67
N SER A 25 12.09 3.07 -2.74
CA SER A 25 11.22 2.45 -3.75
C SER A 25 10.47 1.21 -3.27
N LEU A 26 11.00 0.52 -2.25
CA LEU A 26 10.47 -0.72 -1.71
C LEU A 26 10.20 -0.57 -0.21
N LEU A 27 8.94 -0.68 0.16
CA LEU A 27 8.52 -0.65 1.56
C LEU A 27 8.52 -2.07 2.11
N GLY A 28 9.33 -2.29 3.14
CA GLY A 28 9.30 -3.51 3.93
C GLY A 28 8.20 -3.48 5.00
N ARG A 29 7.97 -4.63 5.63
CA ARG A 29 6.98 -4.85 6.71
C ARG A 29 6.84 -3.69 7.72
N GLN A 30 7.94 -3.18 8.27
CA GLN A 30 7.89 -2.09 9.27
C GLN A 30 7.35 -0.78 8.68
N ALA A 31 7.87 -0.38 7.51
CA ALA A 31 7.40 0.81 6.80
C ALA A 31 5.93 0.67 6.39
N LEU A 32 5.51 -0.52 5.93
CA LEU A 32 4.11 -0.79 5.57
C LEU A 32 3.19 -0.67 6.78
N ALA A 33 3.59 -1.22 7.94
CA ALA A 33 2.82 -1.09 9.17
C ALA A 33 2.69 0.37 9.61
N GLU A 34 3.78 1.17 9.52
CA GLU A 34 3.77 2.59 9.86
C GLU A 34 2.87 3.41 8.92
N VAL A 35 3.04 3.24 7.61
CA VAL A 35 2.29 3.99 6.58
C VAL A 35 0.80 3.70 6.66
N LEU A 36 0.43 2.43 6.84
CA LEU A 36 -0.96 2.00 6.96
C LEU A 36 -1.52 2.16 8.39
N ARG A 37 -0.76 2.77 9.30
CA ARG A 37 -1.14 3.07 10.69
C ARG A 37 -1.57 1.84 11.49
N PHE A 38 -0.96 0.68 11.24
CA PHE A 38 -1.12 -0.46 12.12
C PHE A 38 -0.40 -0.22 13.45
N PRO A 39 -1.00 -0.60 14.59
CA PRO A 39 -0.41 -0.36 15.91
C PRO A 39 0.88 -1.16 16.10
N THR A 40 0.97 -2.34 15.47
CA THR A 40 2.20 -3.15 15.44
C THR A 40 2.39 -3.80 14.07
N PRO A 41 3.64 -4.13 13.69
CA PRO A 41 3.93 -4.91 12.49
C PRO A 41 3.23 -6.28 12.45
N GLU A 42 2.96 -6.91 13.59
CA GLU A 42 2.23 -8.19 13.68
C GLU A 42 0.74 -8.02 13.37
N ALA A 43 0.15 -6.86 13.71
CA ALA A 43 -1.22 -6.53 13.32
C ALA A 43 -1.33 -6.40 11.80
N PHE A 44 -0.33 -5.77 11.16
CA PHE A 44 -0.20 -5.72 9.70
C PHE A 44 -0.09 -7.12 9.10
N ASP A 45 0.79 -7.99 9.62
CA ASP A 45 0.94 -9.36 9.12
C ASP A 45 -0.37 -10.15 9.19
N ARG A 46 -1.12 -10.03 10.28
CA ARG A 46 -2.43 -10.69 10.43
C ARG A 46 -3.44 -10.20 9.39
N HIS A 47 -3.47 -8.90 9.09
CA HIS A 47 -4.33 -8.36 8.04
C HIS A 47 -3.93 -8.86 6.65
N LEU A 48 -2.63 -8.91 6.39
CA LEU A 48 -2.07 -9.39 5.14
C LEU A 48 -2.36 -10.88 4.92
N GLN A 49 -2.18 -11.72 5.94
CA GLN A 49 -2.47 -13.15 5.88
C GLN A 49 -3.94 -13.46 5.64
N ARG A 50 -4.84 -12.58 6.10
CA ARG A 50 -6.29 -12.70 5.90
C ARG A 50 -6.76 -12.23 4.53
N GLY A 51 -5.87 -11.66 3.70
CA GLY A 51 -6.21 -11.19 2.36
C GLY A 51 -7.09 -9.94 2.32
N HIS A 52 -7.16 -9.17 3.41
CA HIS A 52 -7.93 -7.92 3.45
C HIS A 52 -7.22 -6.74 2.78
N LEU A 53 -5.92 -6.87 2.51
CA LEU A 53 -5.12 -5.85 1.84
C LEU A 53 -4.89 -6.28 0.39
N ASP A 54 -5.53 -5.57 -0.54
CA ASP A 54 -5.32 -5.74 -1.97
C ASP A 54 -4.04 -5.02 -2.43
N LEU A 55 -2.91 -5.51 -1.91
CA LEU A 55 -1.56 -5.01 -2.20
C LEU A 55 -0.72 -6.10 -2.90
N PRO A 56 0.03 -5.76 -3.97
CA PRO A 56 0.89 -6.71 -4.67
C PRO A 56 2.16 -6.98 -3.86
N VAL A 57 2.07 -7.91 -2.91
CA VAL A 57 3.19 -8.27 -2.05
C VAL A 57 4.21 -9.15 -2.77
N VAL A 58 5.46 -8.70 -2.75
CA VAL A 58 6.62 -9.41 -3.28
C VAL A 58 7.42 -10.01 -2.13
N LYS A 59 7.90 -11.25 -2.33
CA LYS A 59 8.86 -11.92 -1.45
C LYS A 59 10.10 -12.24 -2.27
N PHE A 60 11.26 -11.77 -1.81
CA PHE A 60 12.53 -12.06 -2.46
C PHE A 60 13.13 -13.35 -1.91
N GLN A 61 13.63 -14.22 -2.79
CA GLN A 61 14.33 -15.43 -2.39
C GLN A 61 15.53 -15.07 -1.50
N GLY A 62 15.71 -15.79 -0.39
CA GLY A 62 16.83 -15.56 0.54
C GLY A 62 16.70 -14.33 1.43
N ARG A 63 15.60 -13.56 1.34
CA ARG A 63 15.31 -12.44 2.24
C ARG A 63 14.05 -12.71 3.05
N ARG A 64 14.13 -12.50 4.36
CA ARG A 64 12.96 -12.56 5.24
C ARG A 64 12.13 -11.29 5.09
N GLY A 65 10.83 -11.46 4.92
CA GLY A 65 9.86 -10.36 4.96
C GLY A 65 9.00 -10.27 3.72
N VAL A 66 8.17 -9.24 3.71
CA VAL A 66 7.29 -8.85 2.62
C VAL A 66 7.66 -7.45 2.18
N TYR A 67 7.54 -7.22 0.88
CA TYR A 67 7.89 -5.97 0.26
C TYR A 67 6.81 -5.55 -0.73
N VAL A 68 6.56 -4.24 -0.81
CA VAL A 68 5.62 -3.66 -1.77
C VAL A 68 6.28 -2.40 -2.35
N LEU A 69 6.03 -2.12 -3.62
CA LEU A 69 6.52 -0.89 -4.24
C LEU A 69 5.80 0.33 -3.66
N ALA A 70 6.53 1.43 -3.47
CA ALA A 70 5.98 2.70 -3.00
C ALA A 70 4.80 3.18 -3.87
N THR A 71 4.90 3.01 -5.18
CA THR A 71 3.83 3.35 -6.14
C THR A 71 2.57 2.52 -5.95
N ASP A 72 2.71 1.23 -5.61
CA ASP A 72 1.54 0.36 -5.41
C ASP A 72 0.84 0.66 -4.09
N VAL A 73 1.61 1.03 -3.06
CA VAL A 73 1.05 1.52 -1.79
C VAL A 73 0.30 2.83 -1.99
N ALA A 74 0.86 3.78 -2.77
CA ALA A 74 0.20 5.04 -3.08
C ALA A 74 -1.15 4.83 -3.81
N ARG A 75 -1.16 4.01 -4.87
CA ARG A 75 -2.39 3.61 -5.58
C ARG A 75 -3.43 2.98 -4.66
N TYR A 76 -2.99 2.09 -3.78
CA TYR A 76 -3.87 1.45 -2.81
C TYR A 76 -4.52 2.48 -1.87
N LEU A 77 -3.75 3.45 -1.35
CA LEU A 77 -4.27 4.48 -0.47
C LEU A 77 -5.29 5.38 -1.18
N VAL A 78 -5.02 5.79 -2.41
CA VAL A 78 -5.95 6.60 -3.22
C VAL A 78 -7.22 5.82 -3.56
N ARG A 79 -7.09 4.53 -3.90
CA ARG A 79 -8.25 3.66 -4.14
C ARG A 79 -9.09 3.45 -2.87
N SER A 80 -8.42 3.27 -1.74
CA SER A 80 -9.07 3.04 -0.43
C SER A 80 -9.80 4.28 0.07
N SER A 81 -9.25 5.49 -0.13
CA SER A 81 -9.92 6.73 0.26
C SER A 81 -11.21 6.97 -0.52
N ARG A 82 -11.22 6.66 -1.82
CA ARG A 82 -12.42 6.78 -2.67
C ARG A 82 -13.47 5.72 -2.36
N SER A 83 -13.03 4.52 -2.02
CA SER A 83 -13.93 3.43 -1.63
C SER A 83 -14.50 3.64 -0.21
N GLY A 84 -13.77 4.37 0.63
CA GLY A 84 -14.16 4.74 2.00
C GLY A 84 -15.33 5.71 2.09
N GLU A 85 -15.78 6.32 0.99
CA GLU A 85 -17.00 7.14 0.95
C GLU A 85 -18.30 6.29 1.06
N ALA A 86 -18.19 4.95 1.03
CA ALA A 86 -19.34 4.03 1.15
C ALA A 86 -19.36 3.18 2.44
N ALA A 87 -18.42 3.40 3.37
CA ALA A 87 -18.33 2.60 4.62
C ALA A 87 -18.48 3.47 5.88
N THR A 88 -19.45 4.38 5.88
CA THR A 88 -20.10 4.84 7.11
C THR A 88 -21.27 3.89 7.40
N ALA A 89 -21.08 3.02 8.38
CA ALA A 89 -22.14 2.30 9.08
C ALA A 89 -21.96 2.52 10.59
#